data_AF-A0A1V9K2B9-F1
#
_entry.id   AF-A0A1V9K2B9-F1
#
_cell.length_a   1.000
_cell.length_b   1.000
_cell.length_c   1.000
_cell.angle_alpha   90.00
_cell.angle_beta   90.00
_cell.angle_gamma   90.00
#
_symmetry.space_group_name_H-M   'P 1'
#
loop_
_entity.id
_entity.type
_entity.pdbx_description
1 polymer ?
#
loop_
_entity_poly.entity_id
_entity_poly.type
_entity_poly.pdbx_seq_one_letter_code
_entity_poly.pdbx_strand_id
1 'polypeptide(L)'
;MRVEVSLMSGERVRRLRHSAEVAAPAEVVYALLADAVRRPLYSAGVVHVERMDAEGNRERLRVWEHAGGRVRCSLWARVAHPGELRIEFWRLSGEAPIASMAGQWSVSQAAGGHGCVVSVVHEFTVAAGSHGAQAARAALAAGDNARSALRSVRRIAEGRGASRQRVLRFQESLRIEGPGEVVYDFLYRAGDWAGRVPHVRHVELSEVSPGIQCVDYRLRLPDSTVRATRSLRLCFPHAGRIVHKTTTPWAPVAAHTGEWSVLPDEHGVRVIAEHTVLLDEHATPPDGAYAIDGQESTEPSGTTTAPPWESAYAPPGRSATHVLAGMEELSGRQEAGPEPLPGPGLGSGSGLRPETGREAATGRGSETGRGQRRSADSPAGPSSKAGPAPEDGRGRTVRGPAGQGHGSVQEDGGMRGADEDGGMGERVRDAIGQASRVILEQAARQAESAVQALPRR
;
A
#
# COMPACT_ATOMS: atom_id res chain seq x y z
N MET A 1 -6.76 22.35 8.16
CA MET A 1 -7.34 21.12 7.56
C MET A 1 -8.82 21.38 7.33
N ARG A 2 -9.31 21.35 6.07
CA ARG A 2 -10.71 21.64 5.73
C ARG A 2 -11.37 20.34 5.21
N VAL A 3 -12.52 19.98 5.76
CA VAL A 3 -13.30 18.79 5.37
C VAL A 3 -14.61 19.28 4.76
N GLU A 4 -14.94 18.80 3.58
CA GLU A 4 -16.18 19.12 2.88
C GLU A 4 -16.82 17.79 2.46
N VAL A 5 -18.04 17.54 2.97
CA VAL A 5 -18.84 16.34 2.68
C VAL A 5 -20.14 16.84 2.09
N SER A 6 -20.39 16.53 0.82
CA SER A 6 -21.65 16.88 0.14
C SER A 6 -22.44 15.60 -0.15
N LEU A 7 -23.77 15.66 0.01
CA LEU A 7 -24.68 14.51 0.01
C LEU A 7 -25.81 14.76 -1.00
N MET A 8 -25.92 13.92 -2.04
CA MET A 8 -27.03 13.94 -3.02
C MET A 8 -27.65 12.52 -3.12
N SER A 9 -28.98 12.43 -3.29
CA SER A 9 -29.74 11.16 -3.21
C SER A 9 -29.87 10.43 -4.55
N GLY A 10 -29.56 9.13 -4.53
CA GLY A 10 -29.48 8.20 -5.66
C GLY A 10 -28.09 7.55 -5.65
N GLU A 11 -28.00 6.28 -5.24
CA GLU A 11 -26.72 5.57 -4.96
C GLU A 11 -25.67 6.50 -4.29
N ARG A 12 -26.01 7.01 -3.09
CA ARG A 12 -25.37 8.17 -2.45
C ARG A 12 -23.84 8.08 -2.48
N VAL A 13 -23.22 8.72 -3.46
CA VAL A 13 -21.77 8.83 -3.60
C VAL A 13 -21.27 9.66 -2.43
N ARG A 14 -20.38 9.06 -1.65
CA ARG A 14 -19.74 9.71 -0.51
C ARG A 14 -18.40 10.23 -0.97
N ARG A 15 -18.15 11.52 -0.71
CA ARG A 15 -16.92 12.20 -1.09
C ARG A 15 -16.12 12.60 0.15
N LEU A 16 -14.82 12.31 0.14
CA LEU A 16 -13.88 12.69 1.19
C LEU A 16 -12.69 13.40 0.56
N ARG A 17 -12.38 14.60 1.04
CA ARG A 17 -11.21 15.37 0.61
C ARG A 17 -10.26 15.59 1.77
N HIS A 18 -8.98 15.34 1.52
CA HIS A 18 -7.90 15.68 2.42
C HIS A 18 -6.77 16.39 1.67
N SER A 19 -6.08 17.30 2.35
CA SER A 19 -4.92 18.00 1.80
C SER A 19 -3.88 18.28 2.87
N ALA A 20 -2.64 18.49 2.42
CA ALA A 20 -1.53 18.92 3.23
C ALA A 20 -0.63 19.88 2.44
N GLU A 21 -0.10 20.88 3.12
CA GLU A 21 1.02 21.70 2.63
C GLU A 21 2.32 20.92 2.82
N VAL A 22 3.21 21.04 1.84
CA VAL A 22 4.48 20.33 1.79
C VAL A 22 5.57 21.30 1.36
N ALA A 23 6.60 21.44 2.18
CA ALA A 23 7.78 22.25 1.88
C ALA A 23 8.74 21.54 0.91
N ALA A 24 8.23 21.17 -0.27
CA ALA A 24 8.99 20.55 -1.36
C ALA A 24 8.40 20.93 -2.73
N PRO A 25 9.18 20.86 -3.82
CA PRO A 25 8.66 21.08 -5.17
C PRO A 25 7.51 20.14 -5.50
N ALA A 26 6.49 20.65 -6.21
CA ALA A 26 5.30 19.88 -6.56
C ALA A 26 5.62 18.62 -7.37
N GLU A 27 6.63 18.70 -8.23
CA GLU A 27 7.12 17.62 -9.10
C GLU A 27 7.73 16.48 -8.28
N VAL A 28 8.39 16.80 -7.16
CA VAL A 28 8.95 15.80 -6.23
C VAL A 28 7.84 15.01 -5.55
N VAL A 29 6.80 15.72 -5.09
CA VAL A 29 5.63 15.09 -4.45
C VAL A 29 4.84 14.26 -5.47
N TYR A 30 4.64 14.80 -6.66
CA TYR A 30 3.98 14.09 -7.76
C TYR A 30 4.74 12.82 -8.13
N ALA A 31 6.06 12.86 -8.31
CA ALA A 31 6.86 11.70 -8.67
C ALA A 31 6.77 10.58 -7.61
N LEU A 32 6.71 10.94 -6.32
CA LEU A 32 6.49 9.98 -5.23
C LEU A 32 5.12 9.30 -5.32
N LEU A 33 4.06 10.05 -5.64
CA LEU A 33 2.70 9.51 -5.79
C LEU A 33 2.54 8.70 -7.09
N ALA A 34 3.20 9.13 -8.18
CA ALA A 34 3.17 8.47 -9.47
C ALA A 34 3.75 7.05 -9.38
N ASP A 35 4.82 6.85 -8.61
CA ASP A 35 5.39 5.53 -8.34
C ASP A 35 4.49 4.69 -7.40
N ALA A 36 3.54 3.97 -8.00
CA ALA A 36 2.56 3.13 -7.31
C ALA A 36 3.20 2.10 -6.39
N VAL A 37 4.30 1.52 -6.84
CA VAL A 37 4.96 0.38 -6.19
C VAL A 37 5.58 0.83 -4.87
N ARG A 38 5.86 2.13 -4.70
CA ARG A 38 6.32 2.72 -3.44
C ARG A 38 5.21 3.04 -2.45
N ARG A 39 3.93 2.88 -2.81
CA ARG A 39 2.79 3.15 -1.90
C ARG A 39 2.89 2.45 -0.54
N PRO A 40 3.40 1.21 -0.40
CA PRO A 40 3.62 0.59 0.90
C PRO A 40 4.53 1.40 1.86
N LEU A 41 5.44 2.20 1.32
CA LEU A 41 6.38 3.02 2.10
C LEU A 41 5.71 4.21 2.78
N TYR A 42 4.70 4.81 2.14
CA TYR A 42 4.02 6.01 2.65
C TYR A 42 2.59 5.78 3.13
N SER A 43 1.95 4.67 2.74
CA SER A 43 0.59 4.33 3.19
C SER A 43 0.62 3.18 4.18
N ALA A 44 0.31 3.46 5.46
CA ALA A 44 0.36 2.47 6.53
C ALA A 44 -0.52 1.22 6.23
N GLY A 45 -1.72 1.43 5.69
CA GLY A 45 -2.66 0.36 5.34
C GLY A 45 -2.29 -0.47 4.10
N VAL A 46 -1.31 -0.06 3.30
CA VAL A 46 -0.95 -0.80 2.07
C VAL A 46 0.26 -1.69 2.33
N VAL A 47 0.09 -3.00 2.19
CA VAL A 47 1.15 -4.00 2.43
C VAL A 47 2.04 -4.15 1.21
N HIS A 48 1.44 -4.31 0.03
CA HIS A 48 2.15 -4.53 -1.22
C HIS A 48 1.36 -3.98 -2.41
N VAL A 49 2.08 -3.60 -3.47
CA VAL A 49 1.52 -3.21 -4.76
C VAL A 49 2.32 -3.91 -5.84
N GLU A 50 1.63 -4.69 -6.67
CA GLU A 50 2.19 -5.31 -7.87
C GLU A 50 1.60 -4.62 -9.09
N ARG A 51 2.47 -4.14 -9.99
CA ARG A 51 2.04 -3.60 -11.28
C ARG A 51 1.81 -4.76 -12.24
N MET A 52 0.58 -4.88 -12.73
CA MET A 52 0.20 -5.96 -13.66
C MET A 52 0.51 -5.59 -15.10
N ASP A 53 0.21 -4.34 -15.47
CA ASP A 53 0.49 -3.75 -16.77
C ASP A 53 0.60 -2.24 -16.65
N ALA A 54 1.30 -1.65 -17.61
CA ALA A 54 1.34 -0.22 -17.83
C ALA A 54 1.37 0.07 -19.33
N GLU A 55 0.54 1.00 -19.76
CA GLU A 55 0.48 1.47 -21.14
C GLU A 55 0.41 3.01 -21.13
N GLY A 56 1.48 3.66 -21.57
CA GLY A 56 1.61 5.10 -21.54
C GLY A 56 1.42 5.65 -20.11
N ASN A 57 0.32 6.36 -19.90
CA ASN A 57 -0.02 6.95 -18.60
C ASN A 57 -1.04 6.13 -17.79
N ARG A 58 -1.43 4.96 -18.28
CA ARG A 58 -2.38 4.05 -17.61
C ARG A 58 -1.64 2.88 -16.99
N GLU A 59 -2.09 2.43 -15.82
CA GLU A 59 -1.59 1.21 -15.22
C GLU A 59 -2.70 0.46 -14.48
N ARG A 60 -2.64 -0.88 -14.50
CA ARG A 60 -3.42 -1.74 -13.61
C ARG A 60 -2.53 -2.32 -12.53
N LEU A 61 -3.05 -2.30 -11.32
CA LEU A 61 -2.34 -2.68 -10.10
C LEU A 61 -3.12 -3.74 -9.36
N ARG A 62 -2.39 -4.68 -8.77
CA ARG A 62 -2.89 -5.52 -7.68
C ARG A 62 -2.38 -4.94 -6.37
N VAL A 63 -3.30 -4.63 -5.46
CA VAL A 63 -2.99 -3.94 -4.19
C VAL A 63 -3.44 -4.82 -3.04
N TRP A 64 -2.52 -5.07 -2.11
CA TRP A 64 -2.79 -5.72 -0.84
C TRP A 64 -2.88 -4.68 0.26
N GLU A 65 -4.04 -4.56 0.88
CA GLU A 65 -4.31 -3.60 1.94
C GLU A 65 -4.69 -4.36 3.21
N HIS A 66 -4.20 -3.90 4.36
CA HIS A 66 -4.59 -4.42 5.66
C HIS A 66 -5.49 -3.42 6.38
N ALA A 67 -6.59 -3.93 6.93
CA ALA A 67 -7.53 -3.19 7.75
C ALA A 67 -8.18 -4.15 8.76
N GLY A 68 -8.26 -3.76 10.03
CA GLY A 68 -8.92 -4.55 11.08
C GLY A 68 -8.39 -6.00 11.19
N GLY A 69 -7.07 -6.18 11.11
CA GLY A 69 -6.43 -7.49 11.24
C GLY A 69 -6.58 -8.43 10.03
N ARG A 70 -7.17 -7.97 8.91
CA ARG A 70 -7.31 -8.77 7.69
C ARG A 70 -6.58 -8.09 6.53
N VAL A 71 -5.95 -8.90 5.68
CA VAL A 71 -5.39 -8.44 4.40
C VAL A 71 -6.38 -8.75 3.29
N ARG A 72 -6.65 -7.76 2.44
CA ARG A 72 -7.45 -7.90 1.23
C ARG A 72 -6.62 -7.61 0.00
N CYS A 73 -6.86 -8.37 -1.05
CA CYS A 73 -6.30 -8.13 -2.37
C CYS A 73 -7.37 -7.54 -3.28
N SER A 74 -7.06 -6.45 -3.97
CA SER A 74 -7.98 -5.80 -4.90
C SER A 74 -7.25 -5.29 -6.15
N LEU A 75 -7.99 -5.19 -7.25
CA LEU A 75 -7.49 -4.67 -8.52
C LEU A 75 -7.85 -3.20 -8.67
N TRP A 76 -6.88 -2.39 -9.08
CA TRP A 76 -7.02 -0.95 -9.29
C TRP A 76 -6.54 -0.57 -10.68
N ALA A 77 -7.12 0.46 -11.25
CA ALA A 77 -6.57 1.16 -12.39
C ALA A 77 -6.22 2.59 -12.01
N ARG A 78 -5.23 3.15 -12.71
CA ARG A 78 -4.79 4.54 -12.55
C ARG A 78 -4.55 5.19 -13.90
N VAL A 79 -4.74 6.49 -13.96
CA VAL A 79 -4.33 7.35 -15.08
C VAL A 79 -3.53 8.52 -14.52
N ALA A 80 -2.28 8.64 -14.97
CA ALA A 80 -1.39 9.72 -14.60
C ALA A 80 -1.50 10.87 -15.60
N HIS A 81 -1.52 12.11 -15.11
CA HIS A 81 -1.49 13.32 -15.92
C HIS A 81 -0.31 14.18 -15.47
N PRO A 82 0.93 13.90 -15.95
CA PRO A 82 2.13 14.60 -15.48
C PRO A 82 2.09 16.11 -15.72
N GLY A 83 1.52 16.55 -16.85
CA GLY A 83 1.38 17.98 -17.15
C GLY A 83 0.39 18.72 -16.22
N GLU A 84 -0.48 17.99 -15.53
CA GLU A 84 -1.48 18.55 -14.61
C GLU A 84 -1.19 18.19 -13.14
N LEU A 85 -0.09 17.47 -12.89
CA LEU A 85 0.27 16.89 -11.59
C LEU A 85 -0.91 16.17 -10.90
N ARG A 86 -1.72 15.48 -11.71
CA ARG A 86 -2.91 14.71 -11.29
C ARG A 86 -2.70 13.22 -11.51
N ILE A 87 -3.27 12.40 -10.64
CA ILE A 87 -3.42 10.95 -10.83
C ILE A 87 -4.86 10.59 -10.47
N GLU A 88 -5.60 10.04 -11.43
CA GLU A 88 -6.90 9.42 -11.20
C GLU A 88 -6.71 7.94 -10.86
N PHE A 89 -7.58 7.40 -10.00
CA PHE A 89 -7.54 6.01 -9.62
C PHE A 89 -8.93 5.46 -9.31
N TRP A 90 -9.16 4.18 -9.59
CA TRP A 90 -10.39 3.50 -9.22
C TRP A 90 -10.17 2.01 -9.06
N ARG A 91 -11.01 1.38 -8.23
CA ARG A 91 -11.02 -0.05 -8.02
C ARG A 91 -11.83 -0.71 -9.12
N LEU A 92 -11.26 -1.74 -9.76
CA LEU A 92 -11.87 -2.42 -10.90
C LEU A 92 -13.05 -3.32 -10.51
N SER A 93 -13.11 -3.75 -9.25
CA SER A 93 -14.19 -4.57 -8.73
C SER A 93 -14.71 -4.03 -7.39
N GLY A 94 -16.02 -4.06 -7.22
CA GLY A 94 -16.68 -3.80 -5.95
C GLY A 94 -16.55 -4.96 -4.98
N GLU A 95 -16.55 -4.68 -3.68
CA GLU A 95 -16.65 -5.69 -2.63
C GLU A 95 -17.37 -5.09 -1.43
N ALA A 96 -18.44 -5.74 -0.96
CA ALA A 96 -19.17 -5.28 0.21
C ALA A 96 -18.22 -5.03 1.41
N PRO A 97 -18.41 -3.92 2.14
CA PRO A 97 -19.54 -2.98 2.06
C PRO A 97 -19.40 -1.87 1.00
N ILE A 98 -18.29 -1.82 0.25
CA ILE A 98 -18.01 -0.76 -0.73
C ILE A 98 -18.29 -1.24 -2.15
N ALA A 99 -19.33 -0.72 -2.78
CA ALA A 99 -19.69 -1.12 -4.15
C ALA A 99 -18.73 -0.54 -5.19
N SER A 100 -18.36 0.73 -5.07
CA SER A 100 -17.34 1.37 -5.91
C SER A 100 -16.42 2.25 -5.09
N MET A 101 -15.18 2.39 -5.54
CA MET A 101 -14.15 3.24 -4.92
C MET A 101 -13.31 3.86 -6.03
N ALA A 102 -13.27 5.18 -6.07
CA ALA A 102 -12.49 5.97 -7.00
C ALA A 102 -11.89 7.18 -6.28
N GLY A 103 -11.03 7.90 -6.96
CA GLY A 103 -10.46 9.10 -6.41
C GLY A 103 -9.39 9.72 -7.29
N GLN A 104 -8.81 10.78 -6.76
CA GLN A 104 -7.85 11.59 -7.46
C GLN A 104 -6.83 12.15 -6.48
N TRP A 105 -5.55 12.02 -6.83
CA TRP A 105 -4.47 12.81 -6.26
C TRP A 105 -4.24 14.05 -7.13
N SER A 106 -3.98 15.18 -6.49
CA SER A 106 -3.58 16.42 -7.19
C SER A 106 -2.53 17.16 -6.37
N VAL A 107 -1.51 17.67 -7.05
CA VAL A 107 -0.47 18.51 -6.46
C VAL A 107 -0.49 19.86 -7.16
N SER A 108 -0.62 20.94 -6.38
CA SER A 108 -0.58 22.31 -6.91
C SER A 108 0.52 23.10 -6.23
N GLN A 109 1.18 24.00 -6.96
CA GLN A 109 2.14 24.95 -6.38
C GLN A 109 1.45 25.80 -5.29
N ALA A 110 2.16 26.09 -4.20
CA ALA A 110 1.63 26.96 -3.16
C ALA A 110 1.59 28.42 -3.64
N ALA A 111 0.63 29.21 -3.15
CA ALA A 111 0.42 30.59 -3.59
C ALA A 111 1.63 31.54 -3.39
N GLY A 112 2.64 31.13 -2.61
CA GLY A 112 3.88 31.87 -2.36
C GLY A 112 5.12 31.30 -3.04
N GLY A 113 5.00 30.32 -3.96
CA GLY A 113 6.13 29.75 -4.72
C GLY A 113 7.10 28.86 -3.92
N HIS A 114 7.05 28.89 -2.59
CA HIS A 114 7.83 28.03 -1.71
C HIS A 114 6.97 26.83 -1.26
N GLY A 115 7.08 25.71 -1.97
CA GLY A 115 6.38 24.45 -1.65
C GLY A 115 5.09 24.22 -2.44
N CYS A 116 4.34 23.19 -2.06
CA CYS A 116 3.13 22.76 -2.76
C CYS A 116 2.02 22.31 -1.80
N VAL A 117 0.82 22.17 -2.35
CA VAL A 117 -0.33 21.55 -1.69
C VAL A 117 -0.62 20.24 -2.40
N VAL A 118 -0.54 19.14 -1.66
CA VAL A 118 -1.01 17.83 -2.12
C VAL A 118 -2.41 17.59 -1.57
N SER A 119 -3.29 17.06 -2.41
CA SER A 119 -4.65 16.69 -2.03
C SER A 119 -5.03 15.34 -2.59
N VAL A 120 -5.93 14.67 -1.87
CA VAL A 120 -6.59 13.46 -2.33
C VAL A 120 -8.08 13.58 -2.12
N VAL A 121 -8.84 13.22 -3.14
CA VAL A 121 -10.28 13.03 -3.09
C VAL A 121 -10.57 11.54 -3.22
N HIS A 122 -11.41 11.01 -2.36
CA HIS A 122 -11.99 9.67 -2.50
C HIS A 122 -13.50 9.80 -2.72
N GLU A 123 -14.01 9.00 -3.64
CA GLU A 123 -15.42 8.89 -3.97
C GLU A 123 -15.79 7.41 -3.89
N PHE A 124 -16.80 7.08 -3.09
CA PHE A 124 -17.22 5.70 -2.92
C PHE A 124 -18.72 5.57 -2.73
N THR A 125 -19.24 4.43 -3.18
CA THR A 125 -20.63 4.02 -2.96
C THR A 125 -20.66 2.81 -2.04
N VAL A 126 -21.82 2.57 -1.46
CA VAL A 126 -22.06 1.51 -0.48
C VAL A 126 -22.95 0.46 -1.13
N ALA A 127 -22.61 -0.82 -0.97
CA ALA A 127 -23.41 -1.90 -1.54
C ALA A 127 -24.83 -1.92 -0.97
N ALA A 128 -25.79 -2.32 -1.81
CA ALA A 128 -27.17 -2.53 -1.37
C ALA A 128 -27.22 -3.55 -0.22
N GLY A 129 -28.00 -3.25 0.82
CA GLY A 129 -28.09 -4.08 2.02
C GLY A 129 -27.01 -3.82 3.08
N SER A 130 -26.00 -2.97 2.81
CA SER A 130 -25.08 -2.51 3.86
C SER A 130 -25.71 -1.40 4.71
N HIS A 131 -25.71 -1.57 6.03
CA HIS A 131 -26.26 -0.61 6.98
C HIS A 131 -25.39 0.66 7.11
N GLY A 132 -26.00 1.78 7.54
CA GLY A 132 -25.33 3.08 7.66
C GLY A 132 -24.03 3.06 8.47
N ALA A 133 -23.96 2.23 9.52
CA ALA A 133 -22.77 2.05 10.34
C ALA A 133 -21.57 1.46 9.55
N GLN A 134 -21.81 0.51 8.64
CA GLN A 134 -20.75 -0.09 7.80
C GLN A 134 -20.13 0.96 6.88
N ALA A 135 -20.99 1.76 6.28
CA ALA A 135 -20.59 2.82 5.38
C ALA A 135 -19.86 3.96 6.09
N ALA A 136 -20.27 4.29 7.32
CA ALA A 136 -19.57 5.26 8.16
C ALA A 136 -18.16 4.77 8.51
N ARG A 137 -18.00 3.49 8.87
CA ARG A 137 -16.69 2.90 9.14
C ARG A 137 -15.77 2.92 7.93
N ALA A 138 -16.29 2.60 6.75
CA ALA A 138 -15.50 2.68 5.52
C ALA A 138 -15.04 4.11 5.20
N ALA A 139 -15.90 5.11 5.44
CA ALA A 139 -15.54 6.52 5.32
C ALA A 139 -14.40 6.91 6.26
N LEU A 140 -14.50 6.50 7.53
CA LEU A 140 -13.49 6.76 8.56
C LEU A 140 -12.15 6.13 8.17
N ALA A 141 -12.15 4.85 7.79
CA ALA A 141 -10.95 4.14 7.37
C ALA A 141 -10.28 4.80 6.15
N ALA A 142 -11.07 5.18 5.12
CA ALA A 142 -10.55 5.90 3.96
C ALA A 142 -9.92 7.25 4.37
N GLY A 143 -10.58 7.99 5.27
CA GLY A 143 -10.07 9.25 5.79
C GLY A 143 -8.79 9.11 6.62
N ASP A 144 -8.71 8.11 7.50
CA ASP A 144 -7.52 7.82 8.30
C ASP A 144 -6.33 7.41 7.42
N ASN A 145 -6.58 6.55 6.43
CA ASN A 145 -5.58 6.15 5.44
C ASN A 145 -5.08 7.34 4.62
N ALA A 146 -5.98 8.22 4.16
CA ALA A 146 -5.62 9.42 3.42
C ALA A 146 -4.76 10.38 4.25
N ARG A 147 -5.15 10.65 5.51
CA ARG A 147 -4.37 11.51 6.42
C ARG A 147 -3.00 10.91 6.73
N SER A 148 -2.94 9.61 6.98
CA SER A 148 -1.68 8.89 7.24
C SER A 148 -0.75 8.97 6.03
N ALA A 149 -1.27 8.71 4.83
CA ALA A 149 -0.52 8.81 3.58
C ALA A 149 0.01 10.22 3.34
N LEU A 150 -0.82 11.26 3.50
CA LEU A 150 -0.42 12.66 3.35
C LEU A 150 0.72 13.04 4.32
N ARG A 151 0.65 12.61 5.59
CA ARG A 151 1.72 12.85 6.56
C ARG A 151 3.04 12.19 6.15
N SER A 152 2.99 10.96 5.63
CA SER A 152 4.20 10.25 5.19
C SER A 152 4.76 10.82 3.90
N VAL A 153 3.92 11.19 2.93
CA VAL A 153 4.31 11.87 1.69
C VAL A 153 5.02 13.17 2.00
N ARG A 154 4.45 13.99 2.90
CA ARG A 154 5.08 15.21 3.40
C ARG A 154 6.47 14.93 3.97
N ARG A 155 6.58 13.96 4.90
CA ARG A 155 7.86 13.57 5.52
C ARG A 155 8.90 13.11 4.50
N ILE A 156 8.51 12.32 3.49
CA ILE A 156 9.44 11.85 2.46
C ILE A 156 9.89 13.00 1.56
N ALA A 157 8.97 13.88 1.16
CA ALA A 157 9.24 14.94 0.21
C ALA A 157 10.08 16.08 0.81
N GLU A 158 9.75 16.55 2.01
CA GLU A 158 10.47 17.63 2.71
C GLU A 158 11.90 17.21 3.10
N GLY A 159 12.12 15.91 3.28
CA GLY A 159 13.42 15.36 3.65
C GLY A 159 14.46 15.29 2.53
N ARG A 160 14.13 15.64 1.28
CA ARG A 160 15.07 15.48 0.15
C ARG A 160 16.14 16.57 0.05
N GLY A 161 15.96 17.72 0.73
CA GLY A 161 16.89 18.86 0.69
C GLY A 161 17.87 18.95 1.87
N ALA A 162 17.56 18.29 3.00
CA ALA A 162 18.47 18.20 4.14
C ALA A 162 19.34 16.94 3.96
N SER A 163 20.65 17.10 4.08
CA SER A 163 21.63 16.00 3.97
C SER A 163 21.31 14.89 4.99
N ARG A 164 20.58 13.85 4.55
CA ARG A 164 20.45 12.50 5.14
C ARG A 164 19.44 11.70 4.31
N GLN A 165 19.90 10.60 3.71
CA GLN A 165 19.06 9.69 2.92
C GLN A 165 17.90 9.16 3.78
N ARG A 166 16.69 9.73 3.64
CA ARG A 166 15.50 9.22 4.36
C ARG A 166 15.01 7.88 3.83
N VAL A 167 15.32 7.51 2.59
CA VAL A 167 14.96 6.19 2.05
C VAL A 167 16.22 5.40 1.77
N LEU A 168 16.44 4.34 2.54
CA LEU A 168 17.50 3.37 2.30
C LEU A 168 16.95 2.22 1.46
N ARG A 169 17.70 1.82 0.43
CA ARG A 169 17.46 0.57 -0.29
C ARG A 169 18.77 -0.22 -0.35
N PHE A 170 18.71 -1.49 0.02
CA PHE A 170 19.85 -2.40 0.01
C PHE A 170 19.36 -3.85 -0.04
N GLN A 171 20.26 -4.78 -0.30
CA GLN A 171 19.94 -6.20 -0.35
C GLN A 171 21.09 -7.03 0.21
N GLU A 172 20.75 -8.19 0.77
CA GLU A 172 21.69 -9.27 1.06
C GLU A 172 21.45 -10.42 0.08
N SER A 173 22.50 -11.13 -0.32
CA SER A 173 22.37 -12.31 -1.18
C SER A 173 23.32 -13.42 -0.76
N LEU A 174 22.81 -14.65 -0.80
CA LEU A 174 23.60 -15.86 -0.55
C LEU A 174 23.28 -16.92 -1.60
N ARG A 175 24.30 -17.62 -2.06
CA ARG A 175 24.17 -18.79 -2.93
C ARG A 175 24.13 -20.04 -2.06
N ILE A 176 23.10 -20.87 -2.20
CA ILE A 176 22.87 -22.07 -1.38
C ILE A 176 22.80 -23.32 -2.24
N GLU A 177 23.74 -24.24 -2.05
CA GLU A 177 23.70 -25.57 -2.67
C GLU A 177 22.56 -26.39 -2.04
N GLY A 178 21.60 -26.81 -2.86
CA GLY A 178 20.47 -27.61 -2.40
C GLY A 178 19.13 -27.20 -3.01
N PRO A 179 18.04 -27.91 -2.65
CA PRO A 179 16.72 -27.68 -3.23
C PRO A 179 16.13 -26.34 -2.78
N GLY A 180 15.68 -25.53 -3.74
CA GLY A 180 15.02 -24.25 -3.46
C GLY A 180 13.78 -24.36 -2.60
N GLU A 181 13.07 -25.49 -2.68
CA GLU A 181 11.90 -25.78 -1.86
C GLU A 181 12.23 -25.83 -0.37
N VAL A 182 13.37 -26.43 0.01
CA VAL A 182 13.82 -26.51 1.41
C VAL A 182 14.17 -25.13 1.95
N VAL A 183 14.83 -24.32 1.13
CA VAL A 183 15.20 -22.94 1.46
C VAL A 183 13.94 -22.07 1.59
N TYR A 184 13.01 -22.18 0.64
CA TYR A 184 11.75 -21.45 0.70
C TYR A 184 10.91 -21.87 1.91
N ASP A 185 10.82 -23.17 2.21
CA ASP A 185 10.09 -23.68 3.38
C ASP A 185 10.65 -23.13 4.69
N PHE A 186 11.98 -23.06 4.83
CA PHE A 186 12.60 -22.40 5.99
C PHE A 186 12.18 -20.94 6.14
N LEU A 187 12.14 -20.18 5.03
CA LEU A 187 11.70 -18.79 5.05
C LEU A 187 10.19 -18.67 5.33
N TYR A 188 9.39 -19.55 4.75
CA TYR A 188 7.95 -19.60 4.92
C TYR A 188 7.55 -19.89 6.38
N ARG A 189 8.23 -20.84 7.02
CA ARG A 189 7.99 -21.31 8.39
C ARG A 189 8.68 -20.44 9.44
N ALA A 190 8.43 -19.13 9.38
CA ALA A 190 9.04 -18.18 10.34
C ALA A 190 8.66 -18.47 11.81
N GLY A 191 7.54 -19.16 12.07
CA GLY A 191 7.18 -19.65 13.40
C GLY A 191 8.22 -20.57 14.03
N ASP A 192 8.99 -21.29 13.21
CA ASP A 192 10.03 -22.22 13.68
C ASP A 192 11.39 -21.53 13.89
N TRP A 193 11.49 -20.21 13.67
CA TRP A 193 12.76 -19.49 13.79
C TRP A 193 13.22 -19.33 15.23
N ALA A 194 12.31 -19.36 16.21
CA ALA A 194 12.66 -19.30 17.62
C ALA A 194 13.61 -20.45 18.00
N GLY A 195 14.80 -20.12 18.51
CA GLY A 195 15.85 -21.10 18.83
C GLY A 195 16.68 -21.59 17.63
N ARG A 196 16.27 -21.29 16.39
CA ARG A 196 17.06 -21.60 15.17
C ARG A 196 17.81 -20.38 14.64
N VAL A 197 17.18 -19.20 14.67
CA VAL A 197 17.79 -17.93 14.27
C VAL A 197 18.27 -17.20 15.54
N PRO A 198 19.58 -16.99 15.76
CA PRO A 198 20.14 -16.53 17.04
C PRO A 198 19.52 -15.25 17.63
N HIS A 199 19.15 -14.30 16.79
CA HIS A 199 18.55 -13.03 17.22
C HIS A 199 17.02 -13.11 17.38
N VAL A 200 16.37 -14.20 16.98
CA VAL A 200 14.93 -14.40 17.13
C VAL A 200 14.67 -15.13 18.44
N ARG A 201 14.13 -14.41 19.43
CA ARG A 201 13.85 -14.96 20.77
C ARG A 201 12.50 -15.62 20.88
N HIS A 202 11.50 -15.06 20.20
CA HIS A 202 10.14 -15.58 20.19
C HIS A 202 9.47 -15.20 18.87
N VAL A 203 8.60 -16.09 18.38
CA VAL A 203 7.75 -15.83 17.22
C VAL A 203 6.34 -16.31 17.53
N GLU A 204 5.37 -15.44 17.30
CA GLU A 204 3.96 -15.82 17.17
C GLU A 204 3.56 -15.61 15.71
N LEU A 205 3.21 -16.69 15.02
CA LEU A 205 2.78 -16.66 13.62
C LEU A 205 1.31 -17.05 13.53
N SER A 206 0.52 -16.20 12.91
CA SER A 206 -0.86 -16.49 12.51
C SER A 206 -0.99 -16.40 11.00
N GLU A 207 -1.51 -17.46 10.38
CA GLU A 207 -1.78 -17.50 8.94
C GLU A 207 -3.31 -17.45 8.72
N VAL A 208 -3.82 -16.24 8.47
CA VAL A 208 -5.26 -15.97 8.39
C VAL A 208 -5.87 -16.61 7.13
N SER A 209 -5.07 -16.74 6.08
CA SER A 209 -5.38 -17.45 4.84
C SER A 209 -4.09 -17.95 4.21
N PRO A 210 -4.11 -19.01 3.38
CA PRO A 210 -2.92 -19.54 2.73
C PRO A 210 -2.04 -18.46 2.12
N GLY A 211 -0.79 -18.36 2.59
CA GLY A 211 0.21 -17.40 2.13
C GLY A 211 0.04 -15.96 2.64
N ILE A 212 -0.86 -15.69 3.60
CA ILE A 212 -0.96 -14.39 4.29
C ILE A 212 -0.64 -14.59 5.77
N GLN A 213 0.56 -14.19 6.17
CA GLN A 213 1.06 -14.39 7.53
C GLN A 213 1.13 -13.05 8.28
N CYS A 214 0.64 -13.04 9.51
CA CYS A 214 0.96 -12.03 10.51
C CYS A 214 1.97 -12.64 11.47
N VAL A 215 3.10 -11.96 11.67
CA VAL A 215 4.20 -12.47 12.48
C VAL A 215 4.61 -11.43 13.50
N ASP A 216 4.51 -11.81 14.77
CA ASP A 216 4.98 -11.07 15.92
C ASP A 216 6.33 -11.63 16.37
N TYR A 217 7.35 -10.78 16.36
CA TYR A 217 8.71 -11.15 16.73
C TYR A 217 9.10 -10.51 18.05
N ARG A 218 9.87 -11.24 18.87
CA ARG A 218 10.77 -10.65 19.87
C ARG A 218 12.20 -10.84 19.39
N LEU A 219 12.83 -9.75 18.96
CA LEU A 219 14.17 -9.75 18.37
C LEU A 219 15.19 -9.25 19.39
N ARG A 220 16.28 -9.98 19.58
CA ARG A 220 17.44 -9.53 20.36
C ARG A 220 18.32 -8.63 19.49
N LEU A 221 18.55 -7.41 19.97
CA LEU A 221 19.44 -6.45 19.33
C LEU A 221 20.90 -6.69 19.75
N PRO A 222 21.88 -6.08 19.04
CA PRO A 222 23.30 -6.20 19.39
C PRO A 222 23.64 -5.73 20.82
N ASP A 223 22.90 -4.76 21.35
CA ASP A 223 23.01 -4.27 22.74
C ASP A 223 22.34 -5.21 23.77
N SER A 224 21.94 -6.41 23.35
CA SER A 224 21.22 -7.42 24.14
C SER A 224 19.80 -7.06 24.57
N THR A 225 19.29 -5.89 24.22
CA THR A 225 17.88 -5.53 24.46
C THR A 225 16.96 -6.36 23.56
N VAL A 226 15.70 -6.51 23.99
CA VAL A 226 14.68 -7.24 23.23
C VAL A 226 13.68 -6.25 22.66
N ARG A 227 13.47 -6.31 21.35
CA ARG A 227 12.51 -5.49 20.62
C ARG A 227 11.34 -6.32 20.13
N ALA A 228 10.14 -5.91 20.48
CA ALA A 228 8.91 -6.41 19.89
C ALA A 228 8.66 -5.71 18.54
N THR A 229 8.32 -6.47 17.51
CA THR A 229 7.86 -5.91 16.24
C THR A 229 6.94 -6.89 15.52
N ARG A 230 6.02 -6.37 14.70
CA ARG A 230 5.05 -7.12 13.92
C ARG A 230 5.28 -6.87 12.43
N SER A 231 5.14 -7.92 11.63
CA SER A 231 5.14 -7.83 10.17
C SER A 231 3.95 -8.58 9.57
N LEU A 232 3.48 -8.08 8.42
CA LEU A 232 2.64 -8.84 7.51
C LEU A 232 3.50 -9.38 6.38
N ARG A 233 3.29 -10.64 6.00
CA ARG A 233 3.99 -11.33 4.91
C ARG A 233 3.00 -11.88 3.90
N LEU A 234 3.29 -11.69 2.62
CA LEU A 234 2.59 -12.25 1.48
C LEU A 234 3.54 -13.25 0.82
N CYS A 235 3.20 -14.52 0.93
CA CYS A 235 3.99 -15.64 0.46
C CYS A 235 3.47 -16.10 -0.91
N PHE A 236 4.38 -16.21 -1.88
CA PHE A 236 4.10 -16.65 -3.24
C PHE A 236 4.99 -17.87 -3.56
N PRO A 237 4.62 -19.08 -3.09
CA PRO A 237 5.48 -20.27 -3.19
C PRO A 237 5.91 -20.61 -4.61
N HIS A 238 4.97 -20.55 -5.56
CA HIS A 238 5.27 -20.82 -6.97
C HIS A 238 6.21 -19.80 -7.63
N ALA A 239 6.29 -18.59 -7.07
CA ALA A 239 7.21 -17.56 -7.53
C ALA A 239 8.52 -17.53 -6.74
N GLY A 240 8.67 -18.37 -5.70
CA GLY A 240 9.81 -18.34 -4.79
C GLY A 240 9.95 -17.02 -4.03
N ARG A 241 8.86 -16.29 -3.77
CA ARG A 241 8.89 -14.93 -3.21
C ARG A 241 8.10 -14.78 -1.92
N ILE A 242 8.62 -14.01 -0.96
CA ILE A 242 7.88 -13.57 0.23
C ILE A 242 8.07 -12.06 0.39
N VAL A 243 7.01 -11.30 0.13
CA VAL A 243 6.99 -9.86 0.37
C VAL A 243 6.57 -9.60 1.81
N HIS A 244 7.20 -8.65 2.50
CA HIS A 244 6.82 -8.30 3.86
C HIS A 244 6.81 -6.79 4.12
N LYS A 245 5.98 -6.41 5.09
CA LYS A 245 5.91 -5.05 5.63
C LYS A 245 5.87 -5.10 7.15
N THR A 246 6.73 -4.33 7.79
CA THR A 246 6.70 -4.10 9.23
C THR A 246 5.54 -3.16 9.56
N THR A 247 4.56 -3.62 10.34
CA THR A 247 3.37 -2.86 10.72
C THR A 247 3.55 -2.09 12.02
N THR A 248 4.48 -2.51 12.87
CA THR A 248 4.90 -1.77 14.06
C THR A 248 6.39 -1.41 13.92
N PRO A 249 6.72 -0.43 13.07
CA PRO A 249 8.10 0.01 12.91
C PRO A 249 8.58 0.72 14.19
N TRP A 250 9.89 0.90 14.32
CA TRP A 250 10.54 1.42 15.54
C TRP A 250 11.40 2.63 15.20
N ALA A 251 11.49 3.64 16.05
CA ALA A 251 12.37 4.78 15.81
C ALA A 251 13.84 4.34 15.62
N PRO A 252 14.57 4.82 14.60
CA PRO A 252 14.21 5.86 13.62
C PRO A 252 13.58 5.30 12.33
N VAL A 253 13.24 4.01 12.25
CA VAL A 253 12.51 3.41 11.12
C VAL A 253 11.05 3.86 11.18
N ALA A 254 10.62 4.69 10.23
CA ALA A 254 9.22 5.08 10.04
C ALA A 254 8.42 4.10 9.18
N ALA A 255 9.09 3.40 8.26
CA ALA A 255 8.49 2.31 7.48
C ALA A 255 9.58 1.33 7.03
N HIS A 256 9.24 0.05 6.98
CA HIS A 256 10.14 -0.98 6.49
C HIS A 256 9.35 -2.01 5.68
N THR A 257 9.77 -2.19 4.45
CA THR A 257 9.28 -3.22 3.53
C THR A 257 10.46 -4.03 3.02
N GLY A 258 10.21 -5.27 2.67
CA GLY A 258 11.23 -6.09 2.04
C GLY A 258 10.66 -7.27 1.29
N GLU A 259 11.55 -7.99 0.64
CA GLU A 259 11.23 -9.15 -0.17
C GLU A 259 12.31 -10.20 -0.02
N TRP A 260 11.90 -11.44 0.22
CA TRP A 260 12.75 -12.61 0.06
C TRP A 260 12.47 -13.23 -1.30
N SER A 261 13.52 -13.50 -2.07
CA SER A 261 13.43 -14.14 -3.38
C SER A 261 14.36 -15.33 -3.43
N VAL A 262 13.82 -16.50 -3.78
CA VAL A 262 14.54 -17.76 -3.97
C VAL A 262 14.56 -18.03 -5.48
N LEU A 263 15.71 -17.78 -6.09
CA LEU A 263 15.90 -17.87 -7.54
C LEU A 263 16.68 -19.16 -7.86
N PRO A 264 16.07 -20.15 -8.52
CA PRO A 264 16.79 -21.34 -8.99
C PRO A 264 17.91 -20.98 -9.97
N ASP A 265 19.01 -21.73 -9.90
CA ASP A 265 20.05 -21.78 -10.92
C ASP A 265 20.53 -23.22 -11.14
N GLU A 266 21.57 -23.40 -11.99
CA GLU A 266 22.04 -24.72 -12.46
C GLU A 266 22.43 -25.69 -11.34
N HIS A 267 22.81 -25.20 -10.15
CA HIS A 267 23.38 -26.01 -9.08
C HIS A 267 22.69 -25.78 -7.72
N GLY A 268 21.50 -25.17 -7.68
CA GLY A 268 20.81 -24.82 -6.44
C GLY A 268 20.02 -23.53 -6.55
N VAL A 269 20.15 -22.65 -5.55
CA VAL A 269 19.44 -21.36 -5.53
C VAL A 269 20.31 -20.19 -5.12
N ARG A 270 20.00 -19.01 -5.68
CA ARG A 270 20.39 -17.70 -5.13
C ARG A 270 19.22 -17.14 -4.33
N VAL A 271 19.46 -16.88 -3.06
CA VAL A 271 18.50 -16.19 -2.20
C VAL A 271 18.87 -14.72 -2.11
N ILE A 272 17.86 -13.84 -2.20
CA ILE A 272 18.01 -12.40 -2.09
C ILE A 272 17.03 -11.90 -1.02
N ALA A 273 17.52 -11.05 -0.11
CA ALA A 273 16.72 -10.32 0.86
C ALA A 273 16.80 -8.83 0.55
N GLU A 274 15.79 -8.28 -0.13
CA GLU A 274 15.69 -6.85 -0.42
C GLU A 274 15.05 -6.09 0.74
N HIS A 275 15.55 -4.88 1.00
CA HIS A 275 15.02 -4.00 2.03
C HIS A 275 14.84 -2.58 1.50
N THR A 276 13.70 -1.98 1.82
CA THR A 276 13.44 -0.55 1.67
C THR A 276 13.01 0.01 3.01
N VAL A 277 13.72 1.02 3.51
CA VAL A 277 13.54 1.58 4.85
C VAL A 277 13.34 3.09 4.72
N LEU A 278 12.25 3.60 5.27
CA LEU A 278 12.06 5.02 5.51
C LEU A 278 12.56 5.36 6.92
N LEU A 279 13.51 6.28 7.01
CA LEU A 279 14.03 6.86 8.24
C LEU A 279 13.31 8.17 8.57
N ASP A 280 13.08 8.34 9.87
CA ASP A 280 12.51 9.54 10.48
C ASP A 280 13.02 9.60 11.92
N GLU A 281 13.89 10.56 12.20
CA GLU A 281 14.48 10.78 13.53
C GLU A 281 13.45 11.18 14.58
N HIS A 282 12.28 11.66 14.13
CA HIS A 282 11.13 12.00 14.96
C HIS A 282 10.06 10.92 14.93
N ALA A 283 10.33 9.74 14.34
CA ALA A 283 9.39 8.62 14.38
C ALA A 283 9.08 8.28 15.85
N THR A 284 7.83 8.44 16.24
CA THR A 284 7.32 7.84 17.47
C THR A 284 6.84 6.43 17.15
N PRO A 285 7.11 5.43 18.02
CA PRO A 285 6.46 4.13 17.91
C PRO A 285 4.95 4.33 17.82
N PRO A 286 4.22 3.55 17.01
CA PRO A 286 2.77 3.68 16.96
C PRO A 286 2.17 3.36 18.35
N ASP A 287 1.31 4.25 18.84
CA ASP A 287 0.58 4.11 20.11
C ASP A 287 -0.38 2.92 20.05
N GLY A 288 0.09 1.69 20.27
CA GLY A 288 -0.74 0.48 20.48
C GLY A 288 -1.76 0.11 19.39
N ALA A 289 -1.96 0.93 18.35
CA ALA A 289 -3.09 0.90 17.44
C ALA A 289 -3.06 -0.26 16.43
N TYR A 290 -1.98 -1.05 16.47
CA TYR A 290 -1.83 -2.26 15.68
C TYR A 290 -1.92 -3.53 16.52
N ALA A 291 -2.12 -3.44 17.85
CA ALA A 291 -2.40 -4.59 18.69
C ALA A 291 -3.67 -5.29 18.20
N ILE A 292 -3.54 -6.52 17.71
CA ILE A 292 -4.67 -7.44 17.69
C ILE A 292 -4.71 -8.02 19.09
N ASP A 293 -5.85 -7.84 19.78
CA ASP A 293 -6.07 -8.36 21.12
C ASP A 293 -5.75 -9.86 21.16
N GLY A 294 -4.66 -10.21 21.83
CA GLY A 294 -4.48 -11.56 22.35
C GLY A 294 -5.37 -11.66 23.58
N GLN A 295 -6.51 -12.33 23.45
CA GLN A 295 -7.33 -12.70 24.62
C GLN A 295 -6.48 -13.54 25.57
N GLU A 296 -6.16 -12.97 26.73
CA GLU A 296 -5.91 -13.76 27.92
C GLU A 296 -7.27 -14.32 28.37
N SER A 297 -7.36 -15.64 28.36
CA SER A 297 -8.58 -16.40 28.63
C SER A 297 -9.11 -16.17 30.05
N THR A 298 -10.33 -15.68 30.16
CA THR A 298 -11.26 -16.04 31.24
C THR A 298 -12.69 -15.91 30.70
N GLU A 299 -13.39 -17.05 30.57
CA GLU A 299 -14.83 -17.05 30.27
C GLU A 299 -15.62 -16.43 31.46
N PRO A 300 -16.82 -15.85 31.21
CA PRO A 300 -18.02 -16.68 31.12
C PRO A 300 -19.01 -16.30 30.01
N SER A 301 -19.57 -17.35 29.40
CA SER A 301 -20.98 -17.56 28.96
C SER A 301 -21.84 -16.36 28.55
N GLY A 302 -22.23 -16.32 27.27
CA GLY A 302 -23.36 -15.51 26.80
C GLY A 302 -23.45 -15.45 25.27
N THR A 303 -24.35 -16.25 24.70
CA THR A 303 -24.58 -16.41 23.26
C THR A 303 -25.14 -15.13 22.62
N THR A 304 -24.48 -14.60 21.59
CA THR A 304 -25.10 -13.91 20.43
C THR A 304 -24.07 -13.86 19.30
N THR A 305 -24.26 -14.70 18.29
CA THR A 305 -23.39 -14.79 17.11
C THR A 305 -23.85 -13.78 16.05
N ALA A 306 -23.03 -12.77 15.78
CA ALA A 306 -23.08 -11.97 14.56
C ALA A 306 -21.94 -12.42 13.61
N PRO A 307 -22.15 -12.41 12.28
CA PRO A 307 -21.20 -12.99 11.33
C PRO A 307 -19.85 -12.22 11.25
N PRO A 308 -18.75 -12.91 10.93
CA PRO A 308 -17.36 -12.48 11.16
C PRO A 308 -16.84 -11.28 10.33
N TRP A 309 -17.68 -10.63 9.51
CA TRP A 309 -17.28 -9.47 8.71
C TRP A 309 -17.51 -8.12 9.42
N GLU A 310 -18.23 -8.09 10.55
CA GLU A 310 -18.48 -6.84 11.29
C GLU A 310 -17.22 -6.25 11.95
N SER A 311 -16.24 -7.10 12.29
CA SER A 311 -15.03 -6.71 13.03
C SER A 311 -13.95 -6.04 12.17
N ALA A 312 -13.94 -6.27 10.84
CA ALA A 312 -12.84 -5.83 9.94
C ALA A 312 -12.69 -4.31 9.78
N TYR A 313 -13.61 -3.50 10.34
CA TYR A 313 -13.62 -2.05 10.18
C TYR A 313 -13.77 -1.26 11.49
N ALA A 314 -13.60 -1.89 12.65
CA ALA A 314 -13.61 -1.17 13.93
C ALA A 314 -12.25 -0.47 14.14
N PRO A 315 -12.18 0.87 14.23
CA PRO A 315 -10.99 1.53 14.75
C PRO A 315 -10.90 1.27 16.26
N PRO A 316 -9.70 1.02 16.83
CA PRO A 316 -9.56 0.94 18.28
C PRO A 316 -9.92 2.30 18.91
N GLY A 317 -10.81 2.28 19.91
CA GLY A 317 -11.03 3.41 20.82
C GLY A 317 -12.10 4.46 20.47
N ARG A 318 -12.97 4.27 19.47
CA ARG A 318 -14.15 5.15 19.27
C ARG A 318 -15.44 4.38 19.04
N SER A 319 -16.38 4.51 19.98
CA SER A 319 -17.71 3.89 19.86
C SER A 319 -18.50 4.46 18.68
N ALA A 320 -19.12 3.58 17.90
CA ALA A 320 -19.95 3.92 16.74
C ALA A 320 -21.14 4.83 17.08
N THR A 321 -21.54 4.92 18.36
CA THR A 321 -22.66 5.74 18.83
C THR A 321 -22.40 7.25 18.72
N HIS A 322 -21.16 7.73 18.91
CA HIS A 322 -20.85 9.17 18.75
C HIS A 322 -20.87 9.63 17.28
N VAL A 323 -20.65 8.72 16.34
CA VAL A 323 -20.62 9.03 14.90
C VAL A 323 -22.03 9.12 14.32
N LEU A 324 -22.98 8.31 14.85
CA LEU A 324 -24.39 8.39 14.46
C LEU A 324 -25.02 9.71 14.93
N ALA A 325 -24.72 10.17 16.14
CA ALA A 325 -25.23 11.44 16.68
C ALA A 325 -24.83 12.66 15.81
N GLY A 326 -23.58 12.73 15.36
CA GLY A 326 -23.11 13.82 14.49
C GLY A 326 -23.63 13.77 13.04
N MET A 327 -24.13 12.61 12.59
CA MET A 327 -24.74 12.45 11.25
C MET A 327 -26.26 12.69 11.26
N GLU A 328 -26.93 12.44 12.38
CA GLU A 328 -28.35 12.77 12.58
C GLU A 328 -28.56 14.29 12.77
N GLU A 329 -27.65 15.00 13.46
CA GLU A 329 -27.72 16.46 13.64
C GLU A 329 -27.63 17.28 12.34
N LEU A 330 -27.03 16.73 11.28
CA LEU A 330 -26.90 17.38 9.97
C LEU A 330 -28.06 17.07 9.01
N SER A 331 -29.02 16.22 9.40
CA SER A 331 -30.22 15.94 8.61
C SER A 331 -31.45 16.76 9.05
N GLY A 332 -31.32 17.56 10.11
CA GLY A 332 -32.43 18.31 10.73
C GLY A 332 -32.47 19.83 10.48
N ARG A 333 -31.53 20.41 9.70
CA ARG A 333 -31.59 21.83 9.33
C ARG A 333 -32.10 22.00 7.90
N GLN A 334 -33.41 22.14 7.78
CA GLN A 334 -34.06 22.67 6.59
C GLN A 334 -33.85 24.19 6.60
N GLU A 335 -32.97 24.71 5.73
CA GLU A 335 -32.89 26.15 5.49
C GLU A 335 -34.22 26.65 4.95
N ALA A 336 -34.79 27.66 5.62
CA ALA A 336 -35.95 28.38 5.14
C ALA A 336 -35.59 29.07 3.82
N GLY A 337 -36.34 28.78 2.76
CA GLY A 337 -36.24 29.49 1.49
C GLY A 337 -36.60 30.98 1.65
N PRO A 338 -36.10 31.86 0.78
CA PRO A 338 -36.35 33.29 0.90
C PRO A 338 -37.85 33.61 0.71
N GLU A 339 -38.38 34.46 1.59
CA GLU A 339 -39.75 34.99 1.53
C GLU A 339 -40.05 35.69 0.19
N PRO A 340 -41.30 35.60 -0.32
CA PRO A 340 -41.71 36.33 -1.50
C PRO A 340 -42.00 37.81 -1.19
N LEU A 341 -41.52 38.69 -2.06
CA LEU A 341 -41.84 40.13 -2.04
C LEU A 341 -43.36 40.36 -2.29
N PRO A 342 -43.97 41.37 -1.65
CA PRO A 342 -45.39 41.65 -1.81
C PRO A 342 -45.65 42.37 -3.14
N GLY A 343 -46.61 41.84 -3.91
CA GLY A 343 -47.15 42.53 -5.10
C GLY A 343 -48.18 43.60 -4.72
N PRO A 344 -48.40 44.62 -5.56
CA PRO A 344 -49.51 45.55 -5.40
C PRO A 344 -50.78 44.98 -6.07
N GLY A 345 -51.90 45.09 -5.36
CA GLY A 345 -53.22 44.70 -5.86
C GLY A 345 -54.01 45.85 -6.50
N LEU A 346 -55.19 45.46 -7.00
CA LEU A 346 -56.28 46.21 -7.66
C LEU A 346 -56.15 46.29 -9.20
N GLY A 347 -57.11 45.84 -10.01
CA GLY A 347 -58.41 45.23 -9.76
C GLY A 347 -59.21 45.05 -11.06
N SER A 348 -60.29 44.27 -10.94
CA SER A 348 -61.52 44.28 -11.76
C SER A 348 -61.54 43.63 -13.15
N GLY A 349 -62.45 42.66 -13.30
CA GLY A 349 -63.34 42.64 -14.46
C GLY A 349 -63.53 41.32 -15.21
N SER A 350 -64.61 40.59 -14.84
CA SER A 350 -65.55 39.92 -15.75
C SER A 350 -65.07 38.85 -16.76
N GLY A 351 -65.61 37.63 -16.59
CA GLY A 351 -66.49 37.09 -17.63
C GLY A 351 -66.07 35.80 -18.35
N LEU A 352 -66.92 34.79 -18.17
CA LEU A 352 -67.32 33.73 -19.12
C LEU A 352 -66.60 32.38 -19.10
N ARG A 353 -67.46 31.39 -19.40
CA ARG A 353 -67.44 29.94 -19.16
C ARG A 353 -66.85 29.15 -20.37
N PRO A 354 -66.80 27.81 -20.34
CA PRO A 354 -65.70 26.99 -20.86
C PRO A 354 -66.04 26.13 -22.08
N GLU A 355 -65.03 25.49 -22.69
CA GLU A 355 -65.15 24.32 -23.58
C GLU A 355 -63.88 23.44 -23.40
N THR A 356 -63.96 22.22 -22.83
CA THR A 356 -64.27 20.88 -23.41
C THR A 356 -63.20 20.27 -24.34
N GLY A 357 -62.82 19.02 -24.03
CA GLY A 357 -62.10 18.05 -24.89
C GLY A 357 -60.96 17.34 -24.13
N ARG A 358 -61.13 16.16 -23.50
CA ARG A 358 -61.12 14.79 -24.09
C ARG A 358 -60.00 14.63 -25.14
N GLU A 359 -59.13 13.61 -25.15
CA GLU A 359 -59.29 12.23 -24.71
C GLU A 359 -57.91 11.53 -24.68
N ALA A 360 -57.84 10.41 -23.97
CA ALA A 360 -56.70 9.50 -23.84
C ALA A 360 -56.80 8.31 -24.82
N ALA A 361 -55.67 7.67 -25.16
CA ALA A 361 -55.52 6.23 -25.47
C ALA A 361 -54.05 5.95 -25.85
N THR A 362 -53.24 5.22 -25.06
CA THR A 362 -53.09 3.75 -24.95
C THR A 362 -52.66 3.03 -26.23
N GLY A 363 -51.57 2.25 -26.14
CA GLY A 363 -51.23 1.22 -27.12
C GLY A 363 -49.97 0.43 -26.72
N ARG A 364 -50.18 -0.77 -26.17
CA ARG A 364 -49.16 -1.82 -25.92
C ARG A 364 -48.71 -2.47 -27.23
N GLY A 365 -47.52 -3.06 -27.22
CA GLY A 365 -47.10 -4.07 -28.20
C GLY A 365 -45.83 -4.80 -27.76
N SER A 366 -46.00 -6.03 -27.29
CA SER A 366 -44.97 -7.01 -26.97
C SER A 366 -44.65 -7.88 -28.19
N GLU A 367 -43.41 -8.31 -28.39
CA GLU A 367 -43.13 -9.58 -29.08
C GLU A 367 -41.75 -10.19 -28.74
N THR A 368 -41.76 -11.51 -28.72
CA THR A 368 -40.74 -12.46 -28.26
C THR A 368 -39.89 -13.01 -29.43
N GLY A 369 -38.66 -13.47 -29.17
CA GLY A 369 -37.94 -14.33 -30.12
C GLY A 369 -36.67 -14.99 -29.56
N ARG A 370 -36.69 -16.33 -29.47
CA ARG A 370 -35.59 -17.25 -29.11
C ARG A 370 -34.77 -17.68 -30.35
N GLY A 371 -33.51 -18.09 -30.15
CA GLY A 371 -32.75 -19.04 -31.00
C GLY A 371 -31.22 -18.85 -30.86
N GLN A 372 -30.49 -19.61 -30.04
CA GLN A 372 -29.81 -20.91 -30.27
C GLN A 372 -28.74 -21.02 -31.40
N ARG A 373 -27.48 -21.22 -30.93
CA ARG A 373 -26.43 -22.20 -31.32
C ARG A 373 -25.42 -21.95 -32.47
N ARG A 374 -24.22 -22.53 -32.19
CA ARG A 374 -23.03 -22.92 -33.01
C ARG A 374 -21.91 -21.87 -33.03
N SER A 375 -20.68 -22.10 -32.53
CA SER A 375 -19.65 -23.15 -32.68
C SER A 375 -18.89 -23.13 -34.03
N ALA A 376 -17.55 -22.98 -33.88
CA ALA A 376 -16.45 -23.20 -34.83
C ALA A 376 -16.28 -22.22 -36.00
N ASP A 377 -15.20 -21.44 -36.00
CA ASP A 377 -14.00 -21.75 -36.81
C ASP A 377 -12.88 -20.73 -36.59
N SER A 378 -11.66 -21.24 -36.40
CA SER A 378 -10.41 -20.50 -36.56
C SER A 378 -10.05 -20.42 -38.05
N PRO A 379 -9.22 -19.44 -38.45
CA PRO A 379 -8.03 -19.87 -39.17
C PRO A 379 -6.73 -19.16 -38.77
N ALA A 380 -5.67 -19.92 -39.03
CA ALA A 380 -4.24 -19.65 -39.08
C ALA A 380 -3.78 -18.21 -39.35
N GLY A 381 -2.67 -17.84 -38.69
CA GLY A 381 -1.87 -16.66 -39.01
C GLY A 381 -0.90 -16.88 -40.19
N PRO A 382 0.02 -15.94 -40.41
CA PRO A 382 1.23 -16.21 -41.17
C PRO A 382 2.51 -15.98 -40.35
N SER A 383 3.45 -16.88 -40.60
CA SER A 383 4.87 -16.82 -40.27
C SER A 383 5.61 -15.79 -41.14
N SER A 384 6.54 -15.02 -40.57
CA SER A 384 7.67 -14.48 -41.35
C SER A 384 8.89 -14.15 -40.47
N LYS A 385 9.87 -15.06 -40.54
CA LYS A 385 11.29 -14.85 -40.81
C LYS A 385 12.11 -13.85 -39.97
N ALA A 386 13.07 -14.44 -39.26
CA ALA A 386 14.31 -13.86 -38.80
C ALA A 386 15.26 -13.47 -39.96
N GLY A 387 16.10 -12.47 -39.70
CA GLY A 387 17.26 -12.03 -40.49
C GLY A 387 18.14 -11.07 -39.64
N PRO A 388 19.44 -10.93 -39.94
CA PRO A 388 20.51 -11.29 -39.00
C PRO A 388 21.22 -10.12 -38.29
N ALA A 389 22.02 -10.49 -37.28
CA ALA A 389 23.04 -9.67 -36.64
C ALA A 389 24.25 -9.42 -37.56
N PRO A 390 25.07 -8.37 -37.29
CA PRO A 390 26.46 -8.34 -37.71
C PRO A 390 27.41 -8.59 -36.52
N GLU A 391 28.35 -9.51 -36.75
CA GLU A 391 29.59 -9.69 -35.99
C GLU A 391 30.67 -8.66 -36.38
N ASP A 392 31.65 -8.56 -35.48
CA ASP A 392 33.07 -8.25 -35.67
C ASP A 392 33.55 -6.79 -35.79
N GLY A 393 34.25 -6.38 -34.73
CA GLY A 393 35.16 -5.24 -34.67
C GLY A 393 36.21 -5.44 -33.58
N ARG A 394 37.27 -6.17 -33.91
CA ARG A 394 38.41 -6.53 -33.06
C ARG A 394 39.23 -5.32 -32.59
N GLY A 395 39.75 -5.44 -31.37
CA GLY A 395 41.16 -5.14 -31.05
C GLY A 395 41.43 -3.82 -30.32
N ARG A 396 41.98 -3.90 -29.11
CA ARG A 396 43.44 -3.86 -28.88
C ARG A 396 43.75 -3.70 -27.39
N THR A 397 44.30 -4.76 -26.82
CA THR A 397 45.03 -4.77 -25.55
C THR A 397 46.38 -4.07 -25.68
N VAL A 398 46.75 -3.23 -24.71
CA VAL A 398 48.14 -2.86 -24.42
C VAL A 398 48.35 -2.94 -22.91
N ARG A 399 49.34 -3.75 -22.50
CA ARG A 399 49.85 -3.89 -21.14
C ARG A 399 51.03 -2.93 -20.91
N GLY A 400 51.04 -2.30 -19.73
CA GLY A 400 52.20 -2.05 -18.85
C GLY A 400 52.97 -0.74 -19.03
N PRO A 401 53.81 -0.32 -18.05
CA PRO A 401 54.12 -0.96 -16.77
C PRO A 401 54.00 -0.04 -15.52
N ALA A 402 54.28 -0.62 -14.37
CA ALA A 402 54.35 -0.02 -13.04
C ALA A 402 55.48 1.01 -12.87
N GLY A 403 55.26 1.97 -11.96
CA GLY A 403 56.29 2.86 -11.42
C GLY A 403 55.86 3.37 -10.04
N GLN A 404 56.57 2.92 -9.01
CA GLN A 404 56.50 3.43 -7.63
C GLN A 404 57.11 4.83 -7.56
N GLY A 405 56.54 5.70 -6.73
CA GLY A 405 57.13 6.99 -6.36
C GLY A 405 56.53 7.51 -5.06
N HIS A 406 57.29 7.39 -3.97
CA HIS A 406 57.07 8.09 -2.72
C HIS A 406 57.13 9.61 -2.92
N GLY A 407 56.26 10.34 -2.24
CA GLY A 407 56.26 11.80 -2.20
C GLY A 407 55.33 12.30 -1.12
N SER A 408 55.83 12.32 0.11
CA SER A 408 55.26 13.00 1.26
C SER A 408 55.21 14.51 1.04
N VAL A 409 54.03 15.13 1.16
CA VAL A 409 53.89 16.55 1.46
C VAL A 409 52.87 16.69 2.58
N GLN A 410 53.35 17.12 3.75
CA GLN A 410 52.55 17.67 4.83
C GLN A 410 52.10 19.09 4.42
N GLU A 411 50.80 19.35 4.49
CA GLU A 411 50.31 20.69 4.76
C GLU A 411 49.28 20.64 5.89
N ASP A 412 49.36 21.69 6.70
CA ASP A 412 48.85 21.89 8.04
C ASP A 412 47.32 21.87 8.19
N GLY A 413 46.89 21.38 9.36
CA GLY A 413 46.04 22.16 10.25
C GLY A 413 44.68 22.63 9.73
N GLY A 414 43.76 21.69 9.49
CA GLY A 414 42.33 21.96 9.46
C GLY A 414 41.63 21.03 10.44
N MET A 415 40.91 21.59 11.43
CA MET A 415 40.17 20.87 12.46
C MET A 415 39.48 19.61 11.91
N ARG A 416 39.80 18.46 12.52
CA ARG A 416 38.88 17.31 12.55
C ARG A 416 37.63 17.74 13.31
N GLY A 417 36.69 18.36 12.61
CA GLY A 417 35.29 18.21 12.97
C GLY A 417 34.98 16.72 12.81
N ALA A 418 34.69 16.05 13.92
CA ALA A 418 34.17 14.71 13.88
C ALA A 418 32.88 14.73 13.04
N ASP A 419 32.91 14.09 11.88
CA ASP A 419 31.72 13.75 11.11
C ASP A 419 30.90 12.70 11.90
N GLU A 420 30.21 13.12 12.96
CA GLU A 420 29.34 12.24 13.76
C GLU A 420 27.98 11.95 13.09
N ASP A 421 27.72 12.55 11.93
CA ASP A 421 26.37 12.60 11.34
C ASP A 421 26.12 11.66 10.14
N GLY A 422 27.10 10.84 9.77
CA GLY A 422 26.93 9.74 8.79
C GLY A 422 26.25 8.48 9.34
N GLY A 423 26.12 8.35 10.67
CA GLY A 423 25.97 7.03 11.30
C GLY A 423 24.55 6.44 11.39
N MET A 424 23.47 7.22 11.37
CA MET A 424 22.13 6.66 11.66
C MET A 424 21.65 5.70 10.55
N GLY A 425 21.72 6.13 9.30
CA GLY A 425 21.26 5.31 8.17
C GLY A 425 22.12 4.07 7.96
N GLU A 426 23.43 4.20 8.14
CA GLU A 426 24.37 3.09 8.07
C GLU A 426 24.14 2.07 9.19
N ARG A 427 23.99 2.51 10.45
CA ARG A 427 23.65 1.61 11.57
C ARG A 427 22.35 0.84 11.34
N VAL A 428 21.31 1.50 10.80
CA VAL A 428 20.04 0.82 10.48
C VAL A 428 20.20 -0.18 9.33
N ARG A 429 20.93 0.19 8.28
CA ARG A 429 21.27 -0.71 7.17
C ARG A 429 22.00 -1.94 7.69
N ASP A 430 23.06 -1.75 8.46
CA ASP A 430 23.92 -2.83 8.96
C ASP A 430 23.15 -3.76 9.91
N ALA A 431 22.32 -3.21 10.80
CA ALA A 431 21.51 -4.00 11.72
C ALA A 431 20.51 -4.91 10.97
N ILE A 432 19.80 -4.36 9.98
CA ILE A 432 18.83 -5.13 9.19
C ILE A 432 19.55 -6.12 8.26
N GLY A 433 20.63 -5.68 7.59
CA GLY A 433 21.43 -6.54 6.70
C GLY A 433 22.05 -7.72 7.45
N GLN A 434 22.63 -7.49 8.62
CA GLN A 434 23.18 -8.56 9.45
C GLN A 434 22.11 -9.53 9.94
N ALA A 435 20.93 -9.04 10.36
CA ALA A 435 19.82 -9.91 10.74
C ALA A 435 19.39 -10.80 9.56
N SER A 436 19.25 -10.23 8.36
CA SER A 436 18.89 -10.99 7.17
C SER A 436 19.95 -12.00 6.76
N ARG A 437 21.23 -11.64 6.82
CA ARG A 437 22.33 -12.56 6.51
C ARG A 437 22.33 -13.79 7.42
N VAL A 438 22.10 -13.61 8.73
CA VAL A 438 21.99 -14.72 9.68
C VAL A 438 20.81 -15.65 9.35
N ILE A 439 19.68 -15.12 8.88
CA ILE A 439 18.54 -15.93 8.41
C ILE A 439 18.95 -16.73 7.16
N LEU A 440 19.63 -16.11 6.18
CA LEU A 440 20.12 -16.80 4.98
C LEU A 440 21.09 -17.94 5.30
N GLU A 441 22.02 -17.73 6.23
CA GLU A 441 22.96 -18.74 6.69
C GLU A 441 22.26 -19.93 7.38
N GLN A 442 21.19 -19.68 8.15
CA GLN A 442 20.40 -20.77 8.73
C GLN A 442 19.61 -21.55 7.67
N ALA A 443 19.07 -20.85 6.66
CA ALA A 443 18.44 -21.50 5.51
C ALA A 443 19.43 -22.41 4.77
N ALA A 444 20.67 -21.95 4.60
CA ALA A 444 21.75 -22.72 3.97
C ALA A 444 22.07 -24.00 4.75
N ARG A 445 22.26 -23.88 6.08
CA ARG A 445 22.50 -25.04 6.95
C ARG A 445 21.36 -26.07 6.88
N GLN A 446 20.12 -25.61 6.80
CA GLN A 446 18.98 -26.52 6.65
C GLN A 446 18.97 -27.24 5.30
N ALA A 447 19.29 -26.54 4.21
CA ALA A 447 19.41 -27.13 2.88
C ALA A 447 20.54 -28.17 2.82
N GLU A 448 21.71 -27.84 3.36
CA GLU A 448 22.86 -28.77 3.46
C GLU A 448 22.50 -30.04 4.24
N SER A 449 21.82 -29.88 5.38
CA SER A 449 21.37 -31.01 6.20
C SER A 449 20.37 -31.90 5.44
N ALA A 450 19.47 -31.31 4.65
CA ALA A 450 18.52 -32.05 3.83
C ALA A 450 19.22 -32.84 2.72
N VAL A 451 20.25 -32.27 2.07
CA VAL A 451 21.06 -32.96 1.06
C VAL A 451 21.81 -34.14 1.67
N GLN A 452 22.40 -33.97 2.86
CA GLN A 452 23.15 -35.02 3.55
C GLN A 452 22.26 -36.18 4.03
N ALA A 453 20.99 -35.90 4.34
CA ALA A 453 20.02 -36.90 4.77
C ALA A 453 19.48 -37.79 3.62
N LEU A 454 19.73 -37.42 2.36
CA LEU A 454 19.35 -38.26 1.22
C LEU A 454 20.20 -39.55 1.20
N PRO A 455 19.58 -40.72 0.96
CA PRO A 455 20.33 -41.95 0.85
C PRO A 455 21.35 -41.82 -0.29
N ARG A 456 22.63 -42.04 0.03
CA ARG A 456 23.70 -42.08 -0.97
C ARG A 456 23.36 -43.20 -1.96
N ARG A 457 23.17 -42.83 -3.22
CA ARG A 457 22.93 -43.78 -4.32
C ARG A 457 24.17 -44.60 -4.62
#